data_AF-A0A357LLI0-F1
#
_entry.id   AF-A0A357LLI0-F1
#
_cell.length_a   1.000
_cell.length_b   1.000
_cell.length_c   1.000
_cell.angle_alpha   90.00
_cell.angle_beta   90.00
_cell.angle_gamma   90.00
#
_symmetry.space_group_name_H-M   'P 1'
#
loop_
_entity.id
_entity.type
_entity.pdbx_description
1 polymer ?
#
loop_
_entity_poly.entity_id
_entity_poly.type
_entity_poly.pdbx_seq_one_letter_code
_entity_poly.pdbx_strand_id
1 'polypeptide(L)'
;LAAPLWIVVTGTAPVQVVSKNELLLVAAGLLVGFGSVIGNGCTSGHGVCGISRGSARSIAATMTFMATAFVTVFVLRHVVGG
;
A
#
# COMPACT_ATOMS: atom_id res chain seq x y z
N LEU A 1 -15.78 0.00 -7.13
CA LEU A 1 -16.46 -0.56 -8.32
C LEU A 1 -15.79 -1.83 -8.85
N ALA A 2 -14.45 -1.96 -8.80
CA ALA A 2 -13.78 -3.17 -9.28
C ALA A 2 -14.26 -4.48 -8.61
N ALA A 3 -14.45 -4.50 -7.29
CA ALA A 3 -14.91 -5.71 -6.57
C ALA A 3 -16.31 -6.21 -6.97
N PRO A 4 -17.38 -5.37 -7.00
CA PRO A 4 -18.69 -5.83 -7.46
C PRO A 4 -18.68 -6.20 -8.95
N LEU A 5 -17.92 -5.48 -9.78
CA LEU A 5 -17.77 -5.82 -11.21
C LEU A 5 -17.10 -7.19 -11.39
N TRP A 6 -16.10 -7.51 -10.56
CA TRP A 6 -15.40 -8.80 -10.57
C TRP A 6 -16.32 -9.96 -10.19
N ILE A 7 -17.17 -9.76 -9.19
CA ILE A 7 -18.15 -10.77 -8.76
C ILE A 7 -19.19 -11.02 -9.86
N VAL A 8 -19.65 -9.97 -10.54
CA VAL A 8 -20.61 -10.09 -11.65
C VAL A 8 -20.01 -10.83 -12.85
N VAL A 9 -18.72 -10.63 -13.14
CA VAL A 9 -18.05 -11.27 -14.29
C VAL A 9 -17.58 -12.70 -14.00
N THR A 10 -17.05 -12.97 -12.80
CA THR A 10 -16.40 -14.25 -12.47
C THR A 10 -17.26 -15.17 -11.60
N GLY A 11 -18.33 -14.65 -10.99
CA GLY A 11 -19.21 -15.42 -10.09
C GLY A 11 -18.57 -15.78 -8.74
N THR A 12 -17.32 -15.38 -8.50
CA THR A 12 -16.55 -15.69 -7.28
C THR A 12 -16.05 -14.42 -6.61
N ALA A 13 -16.07 -14.40 -5.27
CA ALA A 13 -15.45 -13.33 -4.50
C ALA A 13 -13.93 -13.29 -4.73
N PRO A 14 -13.31 -12.11 -4.83
CA PRO A 14 -11.87 -11.99 -5.01
C PRO A 14 -11.14 -12.54 -3.78
N VAL A 15 -10.38 -13.62 -3.95
CA VAL A 15 -9.57 -14.20 -2.87
C VAL A 15 -8.46 -13.24 -2.46
N GLN A 16 -8.51 -12.77 -1.21
CA GLN A 16 -7.48 -11.91 -0.65
C GLN A 16 -6.39 -12.77 -0.02
N VAL A 17 -5.20 -12.74 -0.60
CA VAL A 17 -4.03 -13.43 -0.05
C VAL A 17 -3.35 -12.53 0.97
N VAL A 18 -3.60 -12.81 2.25
CA VAL A 18 -2.89 -12.19 3.38
C VAL A 18 -1.75 -13.10 3.80
N SER A 19 -0.62 -12.51 4.21
CA SER A 19 0.50 -13.28 4.75
C SER A 19 0.05 -14.10 5.97
N LYS A 20 0.40 -15.38 6.01
CA LYS A 20 0.16 -16.24 7.18
C LYS A 20 1.12 -15.96 8.34
N ASN A 21 2.15 -15.14 8.12
CA ASN A 21 3.13 -14.79 9.15
C ASN A 21 2.63 -13.60 9.97
N GLU A 22 2.04 -13.90 11.12
CA GLU A 22 1.46 -12.92 12.03
C GLU A 22 2.50 -11.92 12.55
N LEU A 23 3.71 -12.39 12.86
CA LEU A 23 4.79 -11.54 13.35
C LEU A 23 5.21 -10.49 12.31
N LEU A 24 5.31 -10.90 11.04
CA LEU A 24 5.59 -10.00 9.94
C LEU A 24 4.47 -8.97 9.77
N LEU A 25 3.21 -9.38 9.97
CA LEU A 25 2.04 -8.50 9.87
C LEU A 25 2.05 -7.43 10.96
N VAL A 26 2.35 -7.81 12.20
CA VAL A 26 2.46 -6.88 13.34
C VAL A 26 3.63 -5.91 13.12
N ALA A 27 4.81 -6.42 12.76
CA ALA A 27 5.98 -5.60 12.51
C ALA A 27 5.74 -4.60 11.37
N ALA A 28 5.17 -5.06 10.25
CA ALA A 28 4.84 -4.20 9.11
C ALA A 28 3.81 -3.13 9.50
N GLY A 29 2.76 -3.50 10.25
CA GLY A 29 1.75 -2.55 10.72
C GLY A 29 2.33 -1.45 11.60
N LEU A 30 3.20 -1.80 12.55
CA LEU A 30 3.88 -0.82 13.41
C LEU A 30 4.79 0.10 12.60
N LEU A 31 5.59 -0.44 11.67
CA LEU A 31 6.50 0.35 10.85
C LEU A 31 5.75 1.35 9.97
N VAL A 32 4.66 0.92 9.32
CA VAL A 32 3.83 1.76 8.45
C VAL A 32 3.07 2.81 9.27
N GLY A 33 2.54 2.42 10.43
CA GLY A 33 1.86 3.34 11.34
C GLY A 33 2.78 4.45 11.81
N PHE A 34 3.98 4.08 12.30
CA PHE A 34 4.99 5.04 12.74
C PHE A 34 5.45 5.95 11.59
N GLY A 35 5.70 5.39 10.40
CA GLY A 35 6.05 6.16 9.22
C GLY A 35 4.97 7.18 8.80
N SER A 36 3.69 6.83 8.97
CA SER A 36 2.56 7.75 8.68
C SER A 36 2.51 8.94 9.64
N VAL A 37 2.89 8.74 10.90
CA VAL A 37 3.00 9.83 11.89
C VAL A 37 4.12 10.79 11.51
N ILE A 38 5.31 10.28 11.19
CA ILE A 38 6.45 11.10 10.76
C ILE A 38 6.13 11.83 9.44
N GLY A 39 5.44 11.16 8.52
CA GLY A 39 4.98 11.73 7.26
C GLY A 39 3.85 12.76 7.39
N ASN A 40 3.36 13.02 8.61
CA ASN A 40 2.24 13.91 8.91
C ASN A 40 0.99 13.60 8.07
N GLY A 41 0.72 12.30 7.85
CA GLY A 41 -0.44 11.81 7.13
C GLY A 41 -0.22 10.39 6.58
N CYS A 42 -1.33 9.75 6.20
CA CYS A 42 -1.29 8.43 5.58
C CYS A 42 -1.04 8.53 4.07
N THR A 43 -0.66 7.40 3.46
CA THR A 43 -0.44 7.29 2.01
C THR A 43 -1.70 7.63 1.21
N SER A 44 -2.88 7.18 1.66
CA SER A 44 -4.16 7.48 0.99
C SER A 44 -4.57 8.94 1.13
N GLY A 45 -4.30 9.59 2.27
CA GLY A 45 -4.60 11.01 2.48
C GLY A 45 -3.74 11.93 1.61
N HIS A 46 -2.45 11.62 1.50
CA HIS A 46 -1.56 12.31 0.56
C HIS A 46 -1.96 12.05 -0.90
N GLY A 47 -2.35 10.83 -1.23
CA GLY A 47 -2.75 10.43 -2.59
C GLY A 47 -4.09 11.02 -3.04
N VAL A 48 -5.16 10.82 -2.27
CA VAL A 48 -6.51 11.22 -2.67
C VAL A 48 -6.71 12.72 -2.47
N CYS A 49 -6.71 13.20 -1.23
CA CYS A 49 -7.00 14.60 -0.95
C CYS A 49 -5.84 15.52 -1.33
N GLY A 50 -4.61 15.11 -1.07
CA GLY A 50 -3.44 15.96 -1.27
C GLY A 50 -3.07 16.20 -2.74
N ILE A 51 -3.15 15.16 -3.60
CA ILE A 51 -2.94 15.31 -5.05
C ILE A 51 -4.11 16.06 -5.69
N SER A 52 -5.36 15.78 -5.29
CA SER A 52 -6.53 16.53 -5.81
C SER A 52 -6.48 18.03 -5.52
N ARG A 53 -5.79 18.44 -4.44
CA ARG A 53 -5.54 19.85 -4.09
C ARG A 53 -4.31 20.45 -4.78
N GLY A 54 -3.62 19.70 -5.64
CA GLY A 54 -2.42 20.16 -6.36
C GLY A 54 -1.19 20.37 -5.48
N SER A 55 -1.11 19.75 -4.30
CA SER A 55 0.02 19.96 -3.39
C SER A 55 1.26 19.20 -3.85
N ALA A 56 2.31 19.92 -4.25
CA ALA A 56 3.59 19.34 -4.66
C ALA A 56 4.24 18.48 -3.56
N ARG A 57 4.13 18.89 -2.29
CA ARG A 57 4.59 18.08 -1.14
C ARG A 57 3.89 16.72 -1.11
N SER A 58 2.59 16.71 -1.41
CA SER A 58 1.79 15.49 -1.37
C SER A 58 2.09 14.53 -2.51
N ILE A 59 2.38 15.08 -3.68
CA ILE A 59 2.84 14.30 -4.83
C ILE A 59 4.19 13.66 -4.52
N ALA A 60 5.15 14.43 -3.99
CA ALA A 60 6.45 13.90 -3.58
C ALA A 60 6.33 12.79 -2.52
N ALA A 61 5.53 13.01 -1.47
CA ALA A 61 5.30 12.00 -0.44
C ALA A 61 4.69 10.70 -1.01
N THR A 62 3.71 10.83 -1.90
CA THR A 62 3.07 9.68 -2.55
C THR A 62 4.05 8.91 -3.44
N MET A 63 4.87 9.62 -4.22
CA MET A 63 5.92 8.99 -5.04
C MET A 63 6.94 8.24 -4.19
N THR A 64 7.39 8.83 -3.08
CA THR A 64 8.32 8.16 -2.16
C THR A 64 7.70 6.90 -1.58
N PHE A 65 6.47 6.97 -1.05
CA PHE A 65 5.80 5.78 -0.51
C PHE A 65 5.65 4.66 -1.54
N MET A 66 5.22 5.00 -2.77
CA MET A 66 5.06 4.01 -3.84
C MET A 66 6.39 3.42 -4.28
N ALA A 67 7.43 4.25 -4.45
CA ALA A 67 8.76 3.79 -4.82
C ALA A 67 9.33 2.81 -3.78
N THR A 68 9.23 3.14 -2.49
CA THR A 68 9.69 2.24 -1.42
C THR A 68 8.89 0.93 -1.45
N ALA A 69 7.57 0.98 -1.61
CA ALA A 69 6.75 -0.23 -1.70
C ALA A 69 7.14 -1.12 -2.89
N PHE A 70 7.36 -0.54 -4.07
CA PHE A 70 7.84 -1.29 -5.23
C PHE A 70 9.18 -1.97 -4.98
N VAL A 71 10.15 -1.24 -4.42
CA VAL A 71 11.47 -1.80 -4.10
C VAL A 71 11.35 -2.92 -3.07
N THR A 72 10.60 -2.71 -1.98
CA THR A 72 10.40 -3.74 -0.95
C THR A 72 9.76 -5.00 -1.54
N VAL A 73 8.72 -4.88 -2.35
CA VAL A 73 8.07 -6.03 -2.99
C VAL A 73 9.00 -6.70 -3.98
N PHE A 74 9.76 -5.94 -4.77
CA PHE A 74 10.74 -6.47 -5.72
C PHE A 74 11.78 -7.33 -4.99
N VAL A 75 12.39 -6.78 -3.94
CA VAL A 75 13.39 -7.49 -3.11
C VAL A 75 12.77 -8.74 -2.47
N LEU A 76 11.62 -8.62 -1.83
CA LEU A 76 11.01 -9.77 -1.14
C LEU A 76 10.60 -10.88 -2.12
N ARG A 77 10.08 -10.54 -3.30
CA ARG A 77 9.58 -11.55 -4.25
C ARG A 77 10.66 -12.13 -5.15
N HIS A 78 11.69 -11.38 -5.50
CA HIS A 78 12.70 -11.81 -6.48
C HIS A 78 14.07 -12.13 -5.85
N VAL A 79 14.40 -11.54 -4.70
CA VAL A 79 15.70 -11.75 -4.05
C VAL A 79 15.59 -12.70 -2.86
N VAL A 80 14.57 -12.52 -2.02
CA VAL A 80 14.39 -13.34 -0.79
C VAL A 80 13.51 -14.56 -1.02
N GLY A 81 12.44 -14.42 -1.80
CA GLY A 81 11.48 -15.49 -2.09
C GLY A 81 11.64 -16.14 -3.46
N GLY A 82 12.76 -15.89 -4.14
CA GLY A 82 13.14 -16.54 -5.40
C GLY A 82 13.70 -17.95 -5.19
#